data_AF-A0A0C4YFM2-F1
#
_entry.id   AF-A0A0C4YFM2-F1
#
_cell.length_a   1.000
_cell.length_b   1.000
_cell.length_c   1.000
_cell.angle_alpha   90.00
_cell.angle_beta   90.00
_cell.angle_gamma   90.00
#
_symmetry.space_group_name_H-M   'P 1'
#
loop_
_entity.id
_entity.type
_entity.pdbx_description
1 polymer ?
#
loop_
_entity_poly.entity_id
_entity_poly.type
_entity_poly.pdbx_seq_one_letter_code
_entity_poly.pdbx_strand_id
1 'polypeptide(L)' 'MHDAGVQGDDLTFVHCCCSSQEEIAMMADASVSASLGVHCELNAQGIGIPLNRMLAAGIRPSLSGDTETKCSGDMFT' A
#
# COMPACT_ATOMS: atom_id res chain seq x y z
N MET A 1 13.80 4.20 6.15
CA MET A 1 12.75 4.07 7.19
C MET A 1 13.25 3.20 8.34
N HIS A 2 13.70 1.97 8.07
CA HIS A 2 14.29 1.08 9.07
C HIS A 2 15.47 1.72 9.82
N ASP A 3 16.50 2.17 9.11
CA ASP A 3 17.69 2.81 9.71
C ASP A 3 17.38 4.10 10.48
N ALA A 4 16.28 4.77 10.12
CA ALA A 4 15.82 5.98 10.77
C ALA A 4 15.00 5.71 12.04
N GLY A 5 14.68 4.45 12.34
CA GLY A 5 13.90 4.06 13.52
C GLY A 5 12.43 4.51 13.48
N VAL A 6 11.86 4.69 12.28
CA VAL A 6 10.50 5.24 12.09
C VAL A 6 9.48 4.22 11.56
N GLN A 7 9.81 2.92 11.54
CA GLN A 7 8.89 1.85 11.15
C GLN A 7 8.16 1.31 12.39
N GLY A 8 7.19 2.07 12.88
CA GLY A 8 6.29 1.68 13.97
C GLY A 8 4.89 1.33 13.47
N ASP A 9 4.04 0.87 14.39
CA ASP A 9 2.63 0.57 14.13
C ASP A 9 1.78 1.81 13.79
N ASP A 10 2.33 3.01 14.00
CA ASP A 10 1.79 4.30 13.59
C ASP A 10 2.09 4.69 12.13
N LEU A 11 2.93 3.92 11.44
CA LEU A 11 3.25 4.16 10.03
C LEU A 11 2.25 3.49 9.10
N THR A 12 1.75 4.27 8.13
CA THR A 12 0.95 3.76 7.00
C THR A 12 1.74 3.92 5.71
N PHE A 13 1.98 2.82 5.00
CA PHE A 13 2.49 2.87 3.63
C PHE A 13 1.34 2.98 2.63
N VAL A 14 1.45 3.90 1.67
CA VAL A 14 0.44 4.10 0.62
C VAL A 14 0.96 3.51 -0.70
N HIS A 15 0.09 2.84 -1.44
CA HIS A 15 0.33 2.20 -2.74
C HIS A 15 1.23 0.95 -2.74
N CYS A 16 2.50 1.10 -2.38
CA CYS A 16 3.51 0.03 -2.40
C CYS A 16 3.63 -0.78 -3.71
N CYS A 17 3.21 -0.21 -4.84
CA CYS A 17 3.14 -0.94 -6.11
C CYS A 17 4.50 -1.45 -6.59
N CYS A 18 5.56 -0.69 -6.30
CA CYS A 18 6.93 -1.01 -6.66
C CYS A 18 7.75 -1.57 -5.48
N SER A 19 7.13 -1.83 -4.33
CA SER A 19 7.85 -2.41 -3.20
C SER A 19 8.29 -3.84 -3.51
N SER A 20 9.51 -4.20 -3.12
CA SER A 20 10.02 -5.56 -3.27
C SER A 20 9.34 -6.55 -2.31
N GLN A 21 9.59 -7.84 -2.48
CA GLN A 21 9.05 -8.84 -1.55
C GLN A 21 9.72 -8.72 -0.17
N GLU A 22 11.02 -8.38 -0.14
CA GLU A 22 11.78 -8.12 1.07
C GLU A 22 11.27 -6.87 1.80
N GLU A 23 10.93 -5.80 1.08
CA GLU A 23 10.33 -4.61 1.68
C GLU A 23 8.95 -4.89 2.29
N ILE A 24 8.13 -5.69 1.61
CA ILE A 24 6.83 -6.12 2.13
C ILE A 24 7.01 -7.02 3.37
N ALA A 25 8.03 -7.87 3.42
CA ALA A 25 8.35 -8.66 4.61
C ALA A 25 8.76 -7.77 5.79
N MET A 26 9.62 -6.77 5.56
CA MET A 26 10.00 -5.79 6.59
C MET A 26 8.79 -5.01 7.13
N MET A 27 7.83 -4.66 6.26
CA MET A 27 6.58 -4.04 6.67
C MET A 27 5.77 -4.95 7.62
N ALA A 28 5.67 -6.23 7.29
CA ALA A 28 4.94 -7.20 8.12
C ALA A 28 5.61 -7.38 9.49
N ASP A 29 6.94 -7.50 9.55
CA ASP A 29 7.70 -7.64 10.79
C ASP A 29 7.55 -6.41 11.70
N ALA A 30 7.51 -5.22 11.10
CA ALA A 30 7.34 -3.96 11.81
C ALA A 30 5.89 -3.65 12.22
N SER A 31 4.92 -4.53 11.89
CA SER A 31 3.48 -4.34 12.21
C SER A 31 2.89 -3.02 11.69
N VAL A 32 3.44 -2.49 10.60
CA VAL A 32 2.94 -1.26 9.96
C VAL A 32 1.61 -1.53 9.26
N SER A 33 0.88 -0.47 8.93
CA SER A 33 -0.31 -0.56 8.08
C SER A 33 -0.02 -0.22 6.62
N ALA A 34 -0.90 -0.66 5.72
CA ALA A 34 -0.84 -0.33 4.30
C ALA A 34 -2.21 0.14 3.81
N SER A 35 -2.22 1.06 2.84
CA SER A 35 -3.44 1.57 2.20
C SER A 35 -3.29 1.59 0.68
N LEU A 36 -4.22 0.96 -0.04
CA LEU A 36 -4.17 0.81 -1.49
C LEU A 36 -5.21 1.68 -2.19
N GLY A 37 -4.73 2.53 -3.09
CA GLY A 37 -5.55 3.36 -3.97
C GLY A 37 -5.88 2.62 -5.24
N VAL A 38 -6.62 1.51 -5.15
CA VAL A 38 -6.82 0.55 -6.26
C VAL A 38 -7.30 1.24 -7.54
N HIS A 39 -8.21 2.20 -7.44
CA HIS A 39 -8.70 2.95 -8.60
C HIS A 39 -7.59 3.85 -9.20
N CYS A 40 -6.81 4.56 -8.38
CA CYS A 40 -5.66 5.33 -8.83
C CYS A 40 -4.62 4.47 -9.54
N GLU A 41 -4.27 3.33 -8.92
CA GLU A 41 -3.22 2.42 -9.36
C GLU A 41 -3.54 1.78 -10.71
N LEU A 42 -4.80 1.36 -10.91
CA LEU A 42 -5.26 0.82 -12.21
C LEU A 42 -5.32 1.88 -13.32
N ASN A 43 -5.45 3.16 -12.98
CA ASN A 43 -5.40 4.29 -13.92
C ASN A 43 -3.97 4.83 -14.14
N ALA A 44 -2.96 4.24 -13.51
CA ALA A 44 -1.56 4.57 -13.73
C ALA A 44 -0.92 3.52 -14.65
N GLN A 45 -0.53 3.94 -15.86
CA GLN A 45 0.07 3.02 -16.82
C GLN A 45 1.37 2.40 -16.28
N GLY A 46 1.49 1.09 -16.40
CA GLY A 46 2.67 0.34 -15.96
C GLY A 46 2.74 0.10 -14.45
N ILE A 47 1.72 0.51 -13.69
CA ILE A 47 1.62 0.25 -12.25
C ILE A 47 0.62 -0.90 -12.03
N GLY A 48 1.03 -1.92 -11.27
CA GLY A 48 0.17 -3.01 -10.83
C GLY A 48 -0.24 -2.88 -9.37
N ILE A 49 -1.14 -3.74 -8.90
CA ILE A 49 -1.62 -3.74 -7.51
C ILE A 49 -0.86 -4.80 -6.69
N PRO A 50 -0.29 -4.48 -5.51
CA PRO A 50 0.49 -5.43 -4.71
C PRO A 50 -0.37 -6.30 -3.76
N LEU A 51 -1.70 -6.31 -3.91
CA LEU A 51 -2.64 -6.90 -2.94
C LEU A 51 -2.32 -8.37 -2.62
N ASN A 52 -2.07 -9.20 -3.62
CA ASN A 52 -1.76 -10.62 -3.41
C ASN A 52 -0.48 -10.82 -2.60
N ARG A 53 0.57 -10.03 -2.86
CA ARG A 53 1.85 -10.09 -2.15
C ARG A 53 1.70 -9.63 -0.71
N MET A 54 0.91 -8.58 -0.47
CA MET A 54 0.61 -8.09 0.88
C MET A 54 -0.16 -9.12 1.71
N LEU A 55 -1.22 -9.69 1.13
CA LEU A 55 -2.00 -10.73 1.82
C LEU A 55 -1.16 -11.97 2.13
N ALA A 56 -0.26 -12.37 1.21
CA ALA A 56 0.66 -13.47 1.44
C ALA A 56 1.66 -13.21 2.58
N ALA A 57 2.03 -11.95 2.81
CA ALA A 57 2.89 -11.53 3.93
C ALA A 57 2.10 -11.27 5.24
N GLY A 58 0.78 -11.47 5.25
CA GLY A 58 -0.07 -11.25 6.42
C GLY A 58 -0.52 -9.80 6.63
N ILE A 59 -0.17 -8.88 5.74
CA ILE A 59 -0.64 -7.49 5.77
C ILE A 59 -2.07 -7.45 5.22
N ARG A 60 -2.97 -6.75 5.92
CA ARG A 60 -4.36 -6.50 5.51
C ARG A 60 -4.52 -5.01 5.18
N PRO A 61 -4.37 -4.61 3.91
CA PRO A 61 -4.42 -3.20 3.55
C PRO A 61 -5.83 -2.62 3.68
N SER A 62 -5.93 -1.34 4.00
CA SER A 62 -7.15 -0.56 3.82
C SER A 62 -7.36 -0.16 2.36
N LEU A 63 -8.59 0.24 2.03
CA LEU A 63 -8.94 0.83 0.74
C LEU A 63 -8.78 2.36 0.81
N SER A 64 -8.26 2.98 -0.25
CA SER A 64 -8.07 4.43 -0.39
C SER A 64 -8.71 4.97 -1.67
N GLY A 65 -9.27 6.18 -1.61
CA GLY A 65 -9.66 6.97 -2.78
C GLY A 65 -8.51 7.78 -3.41
N ASP A 66 -7.38 7.87 -2.71
CA ASP A 66 -6.19 8.67 -3.04
C ASP A 66 -6.50 10.16 -3.32
N THR A 67 -6.65 10.56 -4.58
CA THR A 67 -6.98 11.94 -4.97
C THR A 67 -7.99 11.99 -6.11
N GLU A 68 -8.95 12.91 -5.99
CA GLU A 68 -10.00 13.16 -6.96
C GLU A 68 -9.47 13.67 -8.31
N THR A 69 -8.23 14.19 -8.32
CA THR A 69 -7.56 14.62 -9.56
C THR A 69 -7.17 13.45 -10.46
N LYS A 70 -7.09 12.24 -9.91
CA LYS A 70 -6.64 11.03 -10.61
C LYS A 70 -7.73 9.97 -10.73
N CYS A 71 -8.60 9.87 -9.73
CA CYS A 71 -9.63 8.84 -9.61
C CYS A 71 -10.89 9.39 -8.92
N SER A 72 -11.96 8.60 -8.86
CA SER A 72 -13.14 8.94 -8.06
C SER A 72 -12.81 8.89 -6.56
N GLY A 73 -13.36 9.82 -5.77
CA GLY A 73 -13.37 9.73 -4.31
C GLY A 73 -14.45 8.78 -3.76
N ASP A 74 -15.28 8.21 -4.63
CA ASP A 74 -16.22 7.15 -4.26
C ASP A 74 -15.51 5.79 -4.18
N MET A 75 -15.73 5.09 -3.08
CA MET A 75 -15.13 3.78 -2.78
C MET A 75 -15.86 2.60 -3.43
N PHE A 76 -17.06 2.81 -3.98
CA PHE A 76 -17.96 1.73 -4.41
C PHE A 76 -18.54 1.86 -5.82
N THR A 77 -18.34 2.98 -6.52
CA THR A 77 -18.74 3.14 -7.94
C THR A 77 -17.57 2.95 -8.88
#